data_AF-A0A3P5WFC2-F1
#
_entry.id   AF-A0A3P5WFC2-F1
#
_cell.length_a   1.000
_cell.length_b   1.000
_cell.length_c   1.000
_cell.angle_alpha   90.00
_cell.angle_beta   90.00
_cell.angle_gamma   90.00
#
_symmetry.space_group_name_H-M   'P 1'
#
loop_
_entity.id
_entity.type
_entity.pdbx_description
1 polymer ?
#
loop_
_entity_poly.entity_id
_entity_poly.type
_entity_poly.pdbx_seq_one_letter_code
_entity_poly.pdbx_strand_id
1 'polypeptide(L)'
;MVVNVASNCGFTPQYAGLEKLYETYRDRGFEILGMPCNQFAGQEPGTDSEIAEFCERNFGVTFPLTVKADVRGKGQHQLYSELTKFKTGILPGLVKWNFEKFLVNREGTIVARFAPTTAPDSTDISAAIEAALG
;
A
#
# COMPACT_ATOMS: atom_id res chain seq x y z
N MET A 1 6.96 -2.33 -2.10
CA MET A 1 5.95 -1.26 -2.00
C MET A 1 5.09 -1.52 -0.78
N VAL A 2 4.81 -0.50 0.03
CA VAL A 2 3.92 -0.60 1.20
C VAL A 2 2.64 0.17 0.92
N VAL A 3 1.49 -0.42 1.19
CA VAL A 3 0.17 0.17 0.89
C VAL A 3 -0.74 0.05 2.10
N ASN A 4 -1.39 1.13 2.54
CA ASN A 4 -2.45 1.01 3.55
C ASN A 4 -3.75 0.68 2.84
N VAL A 5 -4.36 -0.44 3.18
CA VAL A 5 -5.46 -0.99 2.39
C VAL A 5 -6.76 -1.01 3.18
N ALA A 6 -7.87 -1.03 2.43
CA ALA A 6 -9.19 -1.21 3.00
C ALA A 6 -10.17 -1.99 2.09
N SER A 7 -11.16 -2.65 2.69
CA SER A 7 -12.13 -3.59 2.13
C SER A 7 -13.45 -2.90 1.78
N ASN A 8 -13.85 -1.86 2.52
CA ASN A 8 -15.08 -1.11 2.29
C ASN A 8 -14.82 0.32 1.79
N CYS A 9 -13.84 0.48 0.90
CA CYS A 9 -13.43 1.77 0.34
C CYS A 9 -13.81 1.87 -1.15
N GLY A 10 -14.07 3.10 -1.63
CA GLY A 10 -14.23 3.34 -3.08
C GLY A 10 -13.00 2.97 -3.91
N PHE A 11 -11.82 2.87 -3.26
CA PHE A 11 -10.58 2.42 -3.88
C PHE A 11 -10.29 0.93 -3.69
N THR A 12 -11.15 0.16 -3.02
CA THR A 12 -10.98 -1.29 -2.84
C THR A 12 -10.76 -2.05 -4.17
N PRO A 13 -11.37 -1.68 -5.31
CA PRO A 13 -11.05 -2.32 -6.59
C PRO A 13 -9.57 -2.23 -7.01
N GLN A 14 -8.77 -1.34 -6.41
CA GLN A 14 -7.33 -1.27 -6.66
C GLN A 14 -6.57 -2.53 -6.20
N TYR A 15 -7.14 -3.40 -5.36
CA TYR A 15 -6.51 -4.69 -5.03
C TYR A 15 -6.18 -5.50 -6.29
N ALA A 16 -7.07 -5.56 -7.27
CA ALA A 16 -6.81 -6.29 -8.52
C ALA A 16 -5.64 -5.68 -9.31
N GLY A 17 -5.52 -4.36 -9.32
CA GLY A 17 -4.40 -3.67 -9.97
C GLY A 17 -3.08 -3.89 -9.22
N LEU A 18 -3.11 -3.88 -7.88
CA LEU A 18 -1.94 -4.18 -7.05
C LEU A 18 -1.49 -5.64 -7.23
N GLU A 19 -2.43 -6.57 -7.29
CA GLU A 19 -2.12 -7.99 -7.52
C GLU A 19 -1.45 -8.19 -8.88
N LYS A 20 -2.02 -7.64 -9.95
CA LYS A 20 -1.41 -7.70 -11.28
C LYS A 20 -0.01 -7.08 -11.31
N LEU A 21 0.19 -5.97 -10.61
CA LEU A 21 1.49 -5.32 -10.47
C LEU A 21 2.49 -6.23 -9.73
N TYR A 22 2.04 -6.87 -8.66
CA TYR A 22 2.84 -7.82 -7.90
C TYR A 22 3.23 -9.02 -8.76
N GLU A 23 2.28 -9.67 -9.44
CA GLU A 23 2.54 -10.78 -10.37
C GLU A 23 3.55 -10.41 -11.46
N THR A 24 3.44 -9.20 -12.01
CA THR A 24 4.32 -8.72 -13.10
C THR A 24 5.77 -8.57 -12.65
N TYR A 25 6.01 -8.09 -11.43
CA TYR A 25 7.33 -7.66 -10.97
C TYR A 25 7.94 -8.53 -9.88
N ARG A 26 7.19 -9.45 -9.25
CA ARG A 26 7.65 -10.27 -8.11
C ARG A 26 8.90 -11.08 -8.41
N ASP A 27 8.98 -11.69 -9.59
CA ASP A 27 10.13 -12.50 -10.00
C ASP A 27 11.39 -11.66 -10.28
N ARG A 28 11.24 -10.33 -10.37
CA ARG A 28 12.34 -9.37 -10.47
C ARG A 28 12.76 -8.80 -9.11
N GLY A 29 12.13 -9.26 -8.02
CA GLY A 29 12.42 -8.84 -6.64
C GLY A 29 11.60 -7.64 -6.18
N PHE A 30 10.43 -7.40 -6.77
CA PHE A 30 9.46 -6.43 -6.28
C PHE A 30 8.45 -7.10 -5.33
N GLU A 31 8.32 -6.57 -4.12
CA GLU A 31 7.36 -7.06 -3.13
C GLU A 31 6.26 -6.02 -2.88
N ILE A 32 5.02 -6.46 -2.61
CA ILE A 32 3.97 -5.59 -2.04
C ILE A 32 3.68 -6.04 -0.61
N LEU A 33 3.56 -5.09 0.31
CA LEU A 33 3.08 -5.32 1.67
C LEU A 33 1.81 -4.49 1.89
N GLY A 34 0.67 -5.16 2.04
CA GLY A 34 -0.58 -4.51 2.42
C GLY A 34 -0.72 -4.39 3.93
N MET A 35 -1.04 -3.20 4.42
CA MET A 35 -1.31 -2.94 5.83
C MET A 35 -2.78 -2.52 6.00
N PRO A 36 -3.66 -3.44 6.47
CA PRO A 36 -5.05 -3.09 6.75
C PRO A 36 -5.14 -1.99 7.81
N CYS A 37 -5.99 -1.00 7.59
CA CYS A 37 -6.13 0.14 8.50
C CYS A 37 -7.56 0.67 8.58
N ASN A 38 -8.12 0.72 9.80
CA ASN A 38 -9.50 1.15 10.03
C ASN A 38 -9.66 2.66 10.31
N GLN A 39 -8.57 3.43 10.27
CA GLN A 39 -8.58 4.84 10.70
C GLN A 39 -9.27 5.80 9.72
N PHE A 40 -9.65 5.33 8.53
CA PHE A 40 -10.27 6.14 7.47
C PHE A 40 -11.72 5.70 7.27
N ALA A 41 -12.64 6.49 7.82
CA ALA A 41 -14.09 6.27 7.76
C ALA A 41 -14.57 4.87 8.22
N GLY A 42 -13.79 4.18 9.05
CA GLY A 42 -14.17 2.85 9.54
C GLY A 42 -14.27 1.79 8.42
N GLN A 43 -13.51 1.95 7.34
CA GLN A 43 -13.61 1.12 6.13
C GLN A 43 -12.91 -0.25 6.23
N GLU A 44 -12.31 -0.56 7.39
CA GLU A 44 -11.67 -1.85 7.70
C GLU A 44 -12.16 -2.47 9.02
N PRO A 45 -13.48 -2.72 9.17
CA PRO A 45 -14.06 -3.14 10.43
C PRO A 45 -13.72 -4.60 10.79
N GLY A 46 -13.45 -5.45 9.79
CA GLY A 46 -13.23 -6.89 9.96
C GLY A 46 -12.00 -7.24 10.80
N THR A 47 -11.96 -8.48 11.28
CA THR A 47 -10.78 -9.11 11.89
C THR A 47 -9.71 -9.41 10.84
N ASP A 48 -8.47 -9.64 11.28
CA ASP A 48 -7.35 -9.93 10.36
C ASP A 48 -7.65 -11.12 9.42
N SER A 49 -8.32 -12.16 9.94
CA SER A 49 -8.73 -13.34 9.16
C SER A 49 -9.81 -12.99 8.12
N GLU A 50 -10.84 -12.25 8.52
CA GLU A 50 -11.91 -11.84 7.59
C GLU A 50 -11.39 -10.96 6.47
N ILE A 51 -10.42 -10.08 6.78
CA ILE A 51 -9.77 -9.20 5.81
C ILE A 51 -8.95 -10.02 4.81
N ALA A 52 -8.12 -10.95 5.29
CA ALA A 52 -7.33 -11.81 4.43
C ALA A 52 -8.22 -12.62 3.48
N GLU A 53 -9.25 -13.27 4.02
CA GLU A 53 -10.21 -14.03 3.22
C GLU A 53 -10.99 -13.14 2.24
N PHE A 54 -11.29 -11.89 2.59
CA PHE A 54 -11.93 -10.94 1.69
C PHE A 54 -11.02 -10.62 0.50
N CYS A 55 -9.74 -10.32 0.75
CA CYS A 55 -8.77 -9.98 -0.28
C CYS A 55 -8.52 -11.16 -1.22
N GLU A 56 -8.36 -12.36 -0.68
CA GLU A 56 -8.17 -13.58 -1.46
C GLU A 56 -9.41 -13.89 -2.31
N ARG A 57 -10.60 -13.99 -1.69
CA ARG A 57 -11.81 -14.43 -2.40
C ARG A 57 -12.28 -13.45 -3.48
N ASN A 58 -12.14 -12.15 -3.26
CA ASN A 58 -12.70 -11.14 -4.16
C ASN A 58 -11.71 -10.62 -5.20
N PHE A 59 -10.40 -10.69 -4.91
CA PHE A 59 -9.37 -10.07 -5.76
C PHE A 59 -8.19 -10.99 -6.06
N GLY A 60 -8.13 -12.19 -5.49
CA GLY A 60 -7.03 -13.12 -5.71
C GLY A 60 -5.70 -12.62 -5.15
N VAL A 61 -5.73 -11.78 -4.12
CA VAL A 61 -4.51 -11.17 -3.56
C VAL A 61 -3.56 -12.25 -3.07
N THR A 62 -2.33 -12.26 -3.58
CA THR A 62 -1.25 -13.18 -3.19
C THR A 62 -0.08 -12.47 -2.49
N PHE A 63 -0.02 -11.14 -2.55
CA PHE A 63 0.97 -10.38 -1.78
C PHE A 63 0.64 -10.41 -0.27
N PRO A 64 1.65 -10.35 0.61
CA PRO A 64 1.45 -10.44 2.05
C PRO A 64 0.65 -9.27 2.62
N LEU A 65 -0.25 -9.59 3.56
CA LEU A 65 -0.96 -8.65 4.41
C LEU A 65 -0.44 -8.73 5.85
N THR A 66 -0.27 -7.59 6.51
CA THR A 66 -0.01 -7.55 7.95
C THR A 66 -1.30 -7.71 8.74
N VAL A 67 -1.18 -7.87 10.07
CA VAL A 67 -2.29 -7.56 10.97
C VAL A 67 -2.69 -6.09 10.83
N LYS A 68 -3.93 -5.79 11.20
CA LYS A 68 -4.46 -4.42 11.19
C LYS A 68 -3.64 -3.51 12.10
N ALA A 69 -3.28 -2.33 11.60
CA ALA A 69 -2.47 -1.37 12.34
C ALA A 69 -2.85 0.08 12.04
N ASP A 70 -2.52 0.96 12.99
CA ASP A 70 -2.69 2.39 12.84
C ASP A 70 -1.55 2.99 12.00
N VAL A 71 -1.90 3.85 11.05
CA VAL A 71 -0.94 4.50 10.13
C VAL A 71 -0.77 5.99 10.42
N ARG A 72 -1.50 6.53 11.39
CA ARG A 72 -1.41 7.91 11.87
C ARG A 72 -1.77 8.03 13.36
N GLY A 73 -1.40 9.15 13.97
CA GLY A 73 -1.73 9.45 15.36
C GLY A 73 -0.74 8.85 16.36
N LYS A 74 -1.10 8.86 17.66
CA LYS A 74 -0.21 8.42 18.75
C LYS A 74 0.14 6.93 18.71
N GLY A 75 -0.76 6.11 18.15
CA GLY A 75 -0.57 4.66 17.97
C GLY A 75 0.02 4.26 16.62
N GLN A 76 0.52 5.24 15.84
CA GLN A 76 1.06 4.96 14.50
C GLN A 76 2.14 3.87 14.56
N HIS A 77 2.01 2.87 13.70
CA HIS A 77 2.98 1.81 13.54
C HIS A 77 4.33 2.37 13.10
N GLN A 78 5.43 1.87 13.68
CA GLN A 78 6.78 2.39 13.45
C GLN A 78 7.16 2.44 11.96
N LEU A 79 6.75 1.43 11.18
CA LEU A 79 6.92 1.45 9.72
C LEU A 79 6.33 2.72 9.08
N TYR A 80 5.10 3.08 9.42
CA TYR A 80 4.45 4.28 8.88
C TYR A 80 5.06 5.57 9.44
N SER A 81 5.59 5.56 10.67
CA SER A 81 6.38 6.69 11.18
C SER A 81 7.64 6.93 10.35
N GLU A 82 8.29 5.90 9.81
CA GLU A 82 9.42 6.06 8.88
C GLU A 82 8.94 6.46 7.47
N LEU A 83 7.93 5.78 6.92
CA LEU A 83 7.40 6.06 5.58
C LEU A 83 6.91 7.51 5.44
N THR A 84 6.26 8.05 6.47
CA THR A 84 5.75 9.43 6.46
C THR A 84 6.82 10.50 6.68
N LYS A 85 8.09 10.13 6.91
CA LYS A 85 9.22 11.07 6.85
C LYS A 85 9.60 11.46 5.43
N PHE A 86 9.05 10.80 4.41
CA PHE A 86 9.27 11.18 3.02
C PHE A 86 8.89 12.65 2.79
N LYS A 87 9.90 13.49 2.51
CA LYS A 87 9.74 14.96 2.39
C LYS A 87 9.72 15.46 0.95
N THR A 88 10.04 14.62 -0.01
CA THR A 88 10.11 14.98 -1.42
C THR A 88 8.74 14.82 -2.08
N GLY A 89 8.26 15.84 -2.79
CA GLY A 89 6.98 15.81 -3.49
C GLY A 89 5.86 16.64 -2.83
N ILE A 90 4.66 16.56 -3.42
CA ILE A 90 3.51 17.46 -3.13
C ILE A 90 2.68 16.98 -1.92
N LEU A 91 3.01 15.83 -1.34
CA LEU A 91 2.28 15.20 -0.22
C LEU A 91 3.12 15.25 1.08
N PRO A 92 3.21 16.40 1.77
CA PRO A 92 3.88 16.45 3.06
C PRO A 92 3.04 15.78 4.16
N GLY A 93 3.72 15.05 5.04
CA GLY A 93 3.20 14.63 6.33
C GLY A 93 2.39 13.32 6.32
N LEU A 94 1.38 13.25 7.18
CA LEU A 94 0.62 12.04 7.52
C LEU A 94 -0.13 11.44 6.31
N VAL A 95 -0.44 10.15 6.41
CA VAL A 95 -1.30 9.43 5.48
C VAL A 95 -2.68 10.09 5.42
N LYS A 96 -3.18 10.35 4.21
CA LYS A 96 -4.41 11.12 4.00
C LYS A 96 -5.65 10.23 3.89
N TRP A 97 -5.52 9.07 3.26
CA TRP A 97 -6.63 8.16 3.01
C TRP A 97 -6.16 6.72 2.78
N ASN A 98 -7.10 5.80 2.62
CA ASN A 98 -6.85 4.43 2.14
C ASN A 98 -6.17 4.42 0.76
N PHE A 99 -5.38 3.38 0.49
CA PHE A 99 -4.65 3.13 -0.76
C PHE A 99 -3.53 4.12 -1.08
N GLU A 100 -2.94 4.74 -0.06
CA GLU A 100 -1.68 5.47 -0.24
C GLU A 100 -0.52 4.48 -0.34
N LYS A 101 0.42 4.75 -1.26
CA LYS A 101 1.46 3.77 -1.65
C LYS A 101 2.84 4.37 -1.47
N PHE A 102 3.74 3.63 -0.85
CA PHE A 102 5.13 4.03 -0.66
C PHE A 102 6.05 3.02 -1.34
N LEU A 103 6.89 3.49 -2.26
CA LEU A 103 7.91 2.66 -2.89
C LEU A 103 9.22 2.82 -2.12
N VAL A 104 9.75 1.69 -1.68
CA VAL A 104 11.02 1.59 -0.96
C VAL A 104 11.95 0.74 -1.83
N ASN A 105 13.16 1.22 -2.09
CA ASN A 105 14.16 0.48 -2.87
C ASN A 105 14.91 -0.55 -2.00
N ARG A 106 15.85 -1.29 -2.61
CA ARG A 106 16.60 -2.37 -1.92
C ARG A 106 17.50 -1.85 -0.79
N GLU A 107 17.88 -0.58 -0.85
CA GLU A 107 18.67 0.10 0.19
C GLU A 107 17.81 0.59 1.37
N GLY A 108 16.49 0.33 1.36
CA GLY A 108 15.57 0.78 2.39
C GLY A 108 15.22 2.27 2.30
N THR A 109 15.57 2.93 1.20
CA THR A 109 15.25 4.33 0.94
C THR A 109 13.88 4.45 0.29
N ILE A 110 13.05 5.37 0.80
CA ILE A 110 11.75 5.69 0.20
C ILE A 110 12.04 6.52 -1.06
N VAL A 111 11.70 5.99 -2.22
CA VAL A 111 12.00 6.60 -3.53
C VAL A 111 10.77 7.24 -4.18
N ALA A 112 9.56 6.81 -3.81
CA ALA A 112 8.32 7.40 -4.29
C ALA A 112 7.18 7.26 -3.29
N ARG A 113 6.20 8.17 -3.38
CA ARG A 113 4.93 8.15 -2.65
C ARG A 113 3.81 8.50 -3.63
N PHE A 114 2.77 7.69 -3.68
CA PHE A 114 1.64 7.86 -4.59
C PHE A 114 0.34 8.08 -3.82
N ALA A 115 -0.48 8.99 -4.34
CA ALA A 115 -1.77 9.32 -3.75
C ALA A 115 -2.74 8.13 -3.84
N PRO A 116 -3.77 8.09 -2.99
CA PRO A 116 -4.92 7.18 -3.12
C PRO A 116 -5.50 7.11 -4.53
N THR A 117 -5.56 8.26 -5.22
CA THR A 117 -6.12 8.40 -6.57
C THR A 117 -5.18 7.91 -7.68
N THR A 118 -3.90 7.65 -7.39
CA THR A 118 -2.99 7.06 -8.36
C THR A 118 -3.34 5.59 -8.51
N ALA A 119 -3.85 5.23 -9.70
CA ALA A 119 -4.21 3.87 -10.04
C ALA A 119 -2.95 2.96 -10.08
N PRO A 120 -3.02 1.70 -9.61
CA PRO A 120 -1.87 0.79 -9.59
C PRO A 120 -1.22 0.52 -10.95
N ASP A 121 -1.98 0.66 -12.04
CA ASP A 121 -1.56 0.47 -13.42
C ASP A 121 -1.07 1.77 -14.10
N SER A 122 -0.93 2.86 -13.33
CA SER A 122 -0.42 4.11 -13.88
C SER A 122 1.03 3.97 -14.37
N THR A 123 1.36 4.74 -15.41
CA THR A 123 2.73 4.82 -15.92
C THR A 123 3.71 5.34 -14.87
N ASP A 124 3.25 6.19 -13.95
CA ASP A 124 4.11 6.73 -12.87
C ASP A 124 4.54 5.61 -11.90
N ILE A 125 3.65 4.67 -11.60
CA ILE A 125 3.96 3.55 -10.71
C ILE A 125 4.90 2.58 -11.41
N SER A 126 4.59 2.16 -12.64
CA SER A 126 5.44 1.22 -13.37
C SER A 126 6.83 1.82 -13.63
N ALA A 127 6.92 3.08 -14.06
CA ALA A 127 8.22 3.75 -14.27
C ALA A 127 9.06 3.83 -12.99
N ALA A 128 8.43 4.11 -11.84
CA ALA A 128 9.14 4.15 -10.56
C ALA A 128 9.63 2.76 -10.13
N ILE A 129 8.85 1.71 -10.39
CA ILE A 129 9.25 0.32 -10.10
C ILE A 129 10.42 -0.09 -11.00
N GLU A 130 10.33 0.16 -12.31
CA GLU A 130 11.43 -0.12 -13.24
C GLU A 130 12.72 0.59 -12.80
N ALA A 131 12.63 1.88 -12.48
CA ALA A 131 13.79 2.64 -12.00
C ALA A 131 14.38 2.09 -10.69
N ALA A 132 13.56 1.52 -9.81
CA ALA A 132 14.01 0.91 -8.56
C ALA A 132 14.59 -0.51 -8.73
N LEU A 133 14.23 -1.20 -9.82
CA LEU A 133 14.70 -2.56 -10.12
C LEU A 133 16.02 -2.59 -10.89
N GLY A 134 16.33 -1.53 -11.63
CA GLY A 134 17.54 -1.39 -12.46
C GLY A 134 17.28 -1.75 -13.91
#